data_AF-A0A1I0QPU6-F1
#
_entry.id   AF-A0A1I0QPU6-F1
#
_cell.length_a   1.000
_cell.length_b   1.000
_cell.length_c   1.000
_cell.angle_alpha   90.00
_cell.angle_beta   90.00
_cell.angle_gamma   90.00
#
_symmetry.space_group_name_H-M   'P 1'
#
loop_
_entity.id
_entity.type
_entity.pdbx_description
1 polymer ?
#
loop_
_entity_poly.entity_id
_entity_poly.type
_entity_poly.pdbx_seq_one_letter_code
_entity_poly.pdbx_strand_id
1 'polypeptide(L)'
;MENVYGSTPKERELILRKEKVVRCTEMGRYLMGFFKIIIAGIVFAVITIVASVILYGVFAASSASALVAGGKTDGLAGDTGIDGFNVFLIVIQSVALILNLAGAYFIIRMNKFFDGFKTAGLFYIAQGVLSFIMVFTSDGAYMFFQTLSAIMSVVYMMNFAITMSKALEPTDSYLSDEWTKLKKTFVYLLIATGVCLGICIVPGLAFLGLIGLPIICLGFLAMSVWYIVLVYKSADSMKVVAKREADALSKEENAALA
;
A
#
# COMPACT_ATOMS: atom_id res chain seq x y z
N MET A 1 13.12 11.62 25.85
CA MET A 1 14.37 10.85 25.87
C MET A 1 15.06 11.22 27.17
N GLU A 2 15.00 10.36 28.17
CA GLU A 2 15.70 10.62 29.44
C GLU A 2 17.21 10.50 29.24
N ASN A 3 17.96 11.39 29.89
CA ASN A 3 19.42 11.48 29.77
C ASN A 3 20.06 10.21 30.37
N VAL A 4 20.53 9.31 29.50
CA VAL A 4 21.27 8.07 29.86
C VAL A 4 22.74 8.35 30.25
N TYR A 5 23.08 9.61 30.46
CA TYR A 5 24.41 10.07 30.89
C TYR A 5 24.47 10.07 32.42
N GLY A 6 24.58 8.88 33.02
CA GLY A 6 24.71 8.71 34.47
C GLY A 6 24.32 7.33 35.01
N SER A 7 23.63 6.51 34.21
CA SER A 7 23.16 5.17 34.59
C SER A 7 24.30 4.13 34.58
N THR A 8 24.24 3.17 35.50
CA THR A 8 25.13 1.99 35.49
C THR A 8 24.90 1.15 34.21
N PRO A 9 25.88 0.32 33.78
CA PRO A 9 25.74 -0.53 32.58
C PRO A 9 24.48 -1.42 32.60
N LYS A 10 24.11 -1.92 33.79
CA LYS A 10 22.90 -2.75 33.99
C LYS A 10 21.61 -1.94 33.85
N GLU A 11 21.54 -0.73 34.41
CA GLU A 11 20.37 0.14 34.25
C GLU A 11 20.18 0.58 32.80
N ARG A 12 21.28 0.86 32.08
CA ARG A 12 21.24 1.19 30.66
C ARG A 12 20.66 0.03 29.84
N GLU A 13 21.08 -1.21 30.10
CA GLU A 13 20.54 -2.39 29.42
C GLU A 13 19.03 -2.57 29.69
N LEU A 14 18.60 -2.35 30.94
CA LEU A 14 17.21 -2.49 31.34
C LEU A 14 16.30 -1.43 30.68
N ILE A 15 16.78 -0.18 30.57
CA ILE A 15 16.09 0.89 29.84
C ILE A 15 15.97 0.53 28.35
N LEU A 16 17.05 0.05 27.73
CA LEU A 16 17.04 -0.35 26.30
C LEU A 16 16.07 -1.50 26.03
N ARG A 17 16.00 -2.50 26.93
CA ARG A 17 15.03 -3.60 26.81
C ARG A 17 13.58 -3.11 26.97
N LYS A 18 13.31 -2.24 27.95
CA LYS A 18 11.98 -1.62 28.12
C LYS A 18 11.57 -0.80 26.89
N GLU A 19 12.49 -0.03 26.32
CA GLU A 19 12.26 0.72 25.08
C GLU A 19 11.98 -0.21 23.90
N LYS A 20 12.73 -1.31 23.77
CA LYS A 20 12.53 -2.33 22.73
C LYS A 20 11.12 -2.95 22.83
N VAL A 21 10.65 -3.27 24.03
CA VAL A 21 9.28 -3.80 24.26
C VAL A 21 8.23 -2.80 23.78
N VAL A 22 8.33 -1.53 24.20
CA VAL A 22 7.38 -0.47 23.82
C VAL A 22 7.38 -0.28 22.31
N ARG A 23 8.56 -0.18 21.70
CA ARG A 23 8.72 -0.03 20.25
C ARG A 23 8.08 -1.17 19.48
N CYS A 24 8.42 -2.41 19.82
CA CYS A 24 7.89 -3.59 19.12
C CYS A 24 6.37 -3.73 19.30
N THR A 25 5.85 -3.40 20.49
CA THR A 25 4.41 -3.42 20.76
C THR A 25 3.65 -2.37 19.93
N GLU A 26 4.12 -1.12 19.94
CA GLU A 26 3.49 -0.04 19.18
C GLU A 26 3.60 -0.27 17.68
N MET A 27 4.80 -0.62 17.16
CA MET A 27 4.98 -0.92 15.74
C MET A 27 4.15 -2.12 15.28
N GLY A 28 4.14 -3.22 16.04
CA GLY A 28 3.32 -4.39 15.71
C GLY A 28 1.82 -4.07 15.67
N ARG A 29 1.34 -3.17 16.53
CA ARG A 29 -0.05 -2.68 16.50
C ARG A 29 -0.32 -1.84 15.25
N TYR A 30 0.55 -0.89 14.92
CA TYR A 30 0.37 -0.04 13.75
C TYR A 30 0.48 -0.81 12.43
N LEU A 31 1.42 -1.75 12.30
CA LEU A 31 1.54 -2.63 11.14
C LEU A 31 0.32 -3.54 10.97
N MET A 32 -0.23 -4.08 12.05
CA MET A 32 -1.47 -4.87 11.99
C MET A 32 -2.68 -3.99 11.61
N GLY A 33 -2.74 -2.74 12.08
CA GLY A 33 -3.73 -1.76 11.65
C GLY A 33 -3.62 -1.48 10.15
N PHE A 34 -2.42 -1.22 9.68
CA PHE A 34 -2.12 -0.99 8.26
C PHE A 34 -2.46 -2.22 7.40
N PHE A 35 -2.11 -3.43 7.83
CA PHE A 35 -2.50 -4.69 7.17
C PHE A 35 -4.02 -4.79 6.98
N LYS A 36 -4.81 -4.51 8.03
CA LYS A 36 -6.28 -4.52 7.95
C LYS A 36 -6.82 -3.52 6.92
N ILE A 37 -6.20 -2.34 6.82
CA ILE A 37 -6.55 -1.34 5.80
C ILE A 37 -6.23 -1.85 4.39
N ILE A 38 -5.10 -2.53 4.17
CA ILE A 38 -4.79 -3.15 2.88
C ILE A 38 -5.85 -4.20 2.51
N ILE A 39 -6.22 -5.08 3.45
CA ILE A 39 -7.26 -6.09 3.20
C ILE A 39 -8.62 -5.44 2.93
N ALA A 40 -9.00 -4.40 3.68
CA ALA A 40 -10.23 -3.65 3.42
C ALA A 40 -10.21 -3.01 2.02
N GLY A 41 -9.07 -2.47 1.59
CA GLY A 41 -8.86 -1.95 0.24
C GLY A 41 -9.01 -3.00 -0.85
N ILE A 42 -8.49 -4.21 -0.65
CA ILE A 42 -8.63 -5.32 -1.60
C ILE A 42 -10.09 -5.75 -1.70
N VAL A 43 -10.77 -5.94 -0.56
CA VAL A 43 -12.19 -6.29 -0.53
C VAL A 43 -13.02 -5.22 -1.24
N PHE A 44 -12.74 -3.94 -0.97
CA PHE A 44 -13.39 -2.82 -1.62
C PHE A 44 -13.14 -2.80 -3.13
N ALA A 45 -11.91 -3.05 -3.59
CA ALA A 45 -11.58 -3.13 -5.00
C ALA A 45 -12.34 -4.28 -5.69
N VAL A 46 -12.43 -5.46 -5.06
CA VAL A 46 -13.20 -6.60 -5.60
C VAL A 46 -14.68 -6.26 -5.69
N ILE A 47 -15.28 -5.69 -4.64
CA ILE A 47 -16.68 -5.24 -4.65
C ILE A 47 -16.92 -4.23 -5.77
N THR A 48 -16.00 -3.28 -5.94
CA THR A 48 -16.07 -2.25 -6.99
C THR A 48 -16.01 -2.86 -8.39
N ILE A 49 -15.11 -3.82 -8.62
CA ILE A 49 -15.02 -4.56 -9.90
C ILE A 49 -16.32 -5.29 -10.18
N VAL A 50 -16.85 -6.04 -9.20
CA VAL A 50 -18.11 -6.79 -9.35
C VAL A 50 -19.28 -5.84 -9.63
N ALA A 51 -19.42 -4.76 -8.87
CA ALA A 51 -20.46 -3.75 -9.07
C ALA A 51 -20.34 -3.09 -10.46
N SER A 52 -19.11 -2.80 -10.90
CA SER A 52 -18.88 -2.25 -12.24
C SER A 52 -19.30 -3.22 -13.33
N VAL A 53 -18.92 -4.50 -13.23
CA VAL A 53 -19.34 -5.54 -14.20
C VAL A 53 -20.85 -5.68 -14.26
N ILE A 54 -21.53 -5.67 -13.11
CA ILE A 54 -23.00 -5.73 -13.04
C ILE A 54 -23.62 -4.49 -13.70
N LEU A 55 -23.15 -3.28 -13.36
CA LEU A 55 -23.67 -2.05 -13.95
C LEU A 55 -23.45 -2.02 -15.48
N TYR A 56 -22.25 -2.32 -15.96
CA TYR A 56 -21.97 -2.42 -17.40
C TYR A 56 -22.80 -3.50 -18.08
N GLY A 57 -23.03 -4.66 -17.43
CA GLY A 57 -23.90 -5.72 -17.94
C GLY A 57 -25.37 -5.30 -18.02
N VAL A 58 -25.87 -4.53 -17.06
CA VAL A 58 -27.24 -4.00 -17.04
C VAL A 58 -27.42 -2.90 -18.10
N PHE A 59 -26.44 -2.01 -18.29
CA PHE A 59 -26.45 -0.99 -19.35
C PHE A 59 -26.34 -1.60 -20.76
N ALA A 60 -25.59 -2.70 -20.92
CA ALA A 60 -25.53 -3.47 -22.17
C ALA A 60 -26.86 -4.19 -22.46
N ALA A 61 -27.54 -4.71 -21.43
CA ALA A 61 -28.85 -5.34 -21.57
C ALA A 61 -29.97 -4.32 -21.89
N SER A 62 -29.93 -3.13 -21.28
CA SER A 62 -30.91 -2.07 -21.54
C SER A 62 -30.78 -1.48 -22.94
N SER A 63 -29.55 -1.29 -23.43
CA SER A 63 -29.29 -0.84 -24.81
C SER A 63 -29.66 -1.91 -25.86
N ALA A 64 -29.45 -3.20 -25.57
CA ALA A 64 -29.92 -4.30 -26.40
C ALA A 64 -31.46 -4.37 -26.48
N SER A 65 -32.17 -4.13 -25.36
CA SER A 65 -33.64 -4.10 -25.36
C SER A 65 -34.24 -2.90 -26.11
N ALA A 66 -33.57 -1.75 -26.13
CA ALA A 66 -33.98 -0.58 -26.91
C ALA A 66 -33.81 -0.80 -28.42
N LEU A 67 -32.77 -1.54 -28.84
CA LEU A 67 -32.51 -1.86 -30.25
C LEU A 67 -33.54 -2.86 -30.82
N VAL A 68 -34.06 -3.78 -30.00
CA VAL A 68 -35.10 -4.76 -30.39
C VAL A 68 -36.51 -4.14 -30.44
N ALA A 69 -36.74 -3.05 -29.68
CA ALA A 69 -38.05 -2.40 -29.61
C ALA A 69 -38.31 -1.34 -30.70
N GLY A 70 -37.37 -1.08 -31.63
CA GLY A 70 -37.55 -0.14 -32.74
C GLY A 70 -37.83 1.32 -32.34
N GLY A 71 -37.69 1.66 -31.06
CA GLY A 71 -37.95 3.00 -30.55
C GLY A 71 -36.70 3.87 -30.66
N LYS A 72 -36.82 5.00 -31.37
CA LYS A 72 -35.83 6.08 -31.32
C LYS A 72 -35.52 6.41 -29.85
N THR A 73 -34.27 6.25 -29.44
CA THR A 73 -33.76 6.66 -28.13
C THR A 73 -33.53 8.18 -28.09
N ASP A 74 -34.53 8.97 -28.47
CA ASP A 74 -34.43 10.43 -28.53
C ASP A 74 -34.87 11.10 -27.21
N GLY A 75 -34.87 10.38 -26.08
CA GLY A 75 -35.53 10.87 -24.85
C GLY A 75 -34.88 10.57 -23.51
N LEU A 76 -33.68 9.97 -23.44
CA LEU A 76 -32.96 9.78 -22.16
C LEU A 76 -31.69 10.64 -22.02
N ALA A 77 -31.53 11.63 -22.90
CA ALA A 77 -30.51 12.67 -22.80
C ALA A 77 -31.10 13.98 -22.22
N GLY A 78 -32.07 13.85 -21.32
CA GLY A 78 -32.79 14.96 -20.69
C GLY A 78 -32.24 15.32 -19.32
N ASP A 79 -31.22 16.17 -19.29
CA ASP A 79 -31.15 17.33 -18.37
C ASP A 79 -31.13 17.08 -16.84
N THR A 80 -30.30 16.13 -16.40
CA THR A 80 -29.61 16.24 -15.10
C THR A 80 -28.14 15.93 -15.31
N GLY A 81 -27.29 16.96 -15.37
CA GLY A 81 -25.86 16.93 -15.74
C GLY A 81 -24.92 16.17 -14.80
N ILE A 82 -25.38 15.08 -14.18
CA ILE A 82 -24.53 14.08 -13.56
C ILE A 82 -25.08 12.70 -13.94
N ASP A 83 -24.54 12.10 -14.99
CA ASP A 83 -24.79 10.69 -15.30
C ASP A 83 -24.53 9.88 -14.02
N GLY A 84 -25.48 9.03 -13.59
CA GLY A 84 -25.33 8.26 -12.34
C GLY A 84 -24.04 7.44 -12.26
N PHE A 85 -23.42 7.16 -13.42
CA PHE A 85 -22.09 6.59 -13.56
C PHE A 85 -20.97 7.49 -13.01
N ASN A 86 -21.02 8.81 -13.23
CA ASN A 86 -20.04 9.77 -12.72
C ASN A 86 -20.16 9.92 -11.19
N VAL A 87 -21.38 9.93 -10.64
CA VAL A 87 -21.59 9.90 -9.17
C VAL A 87 -20.96 8.65 -8.56
N PHE A 88 -21.18 7.49 -9.19
CA PHE A 88 -20.65 6.21 -8.73
C PHE A 88 -19.11 6.19 -8.71
N LEU A 89 -18.46 6.70 -9.76
CA LEU A 89 -16.99 6.84 -9.82
C LEU A 89 -16.43 7.76 -8.74
N ILE A 90 -17.09 8.89 -8.48
CA ILE A 90 -16.68 9.83 -7.42
C ILE A 90 -16.75 9.13 -6.06
N VAL A 91 -17.85 8.43 -5.75
CA VAL A 91 -18.02 7.70 -4.48
C VAL A 91 -16.92 6.65 -4.31
N ILE A 92 -16.63 5.87 -5.35
CA ILE A 92 -15.57 4.85 -5.31
C ILE A 92 -14.23 5.47 -4.93
N GLN A 93 -13.89 6.57 -5.59
CA GLN A 93 -12.58 7.22 -5.46
C GLN A 93 -12.49 7.98 -4.13
N SER A 94 -13.59 8.51 -3.61
CA SER A 94 -13.66 9.05 -2.24
C SER A 94 -13.40 7.98 -1.18
N VAL A 95 -14.00 6.79 -1.30
CA VAL A 95 -13.74 5.68 -0.37
C VAL A 95 -12.29 5.20 -0.48
N ALA A 96 -11.77 5.09 -1.70
CA ALA A 96 -10.37 4.75 -1.93
C ALA A 96 -9.41 5.79 -1.30
N LEU A 97 -9.73 7.08 -1.39
CA LEU A 97 -8.97 8.15 -0.74
C LEU A 97 -9.00 7.99 0.79
N ILE A 98 -10.16 7.75 1.39
CA ILE A 98 -10.30 7.54 2.84
C ILE A 98 -9.46 6.35 3.31
N LEU A 99 -9.48 5.24 2.57
CA LEU A 99 -8.66 4.07 2.87
C LEU A 99 -7.16 4.37 2.76
N ASN A 100 -6.72 5.11 1.73
CA ASN A 100 -5.32 5.55 1.61
C ASN A 100 -4.92 6.49 2.77
N LEU A 101 -5.78 7.44 3.17
CA LEU A 101 -5.51 8.33 4.29
C LEU A 101 -5.45 7.57 5.63
N ALA A 102 -6.34 6.61 5.83
CA ALA A 102 -6.31 5.73 7.00
C ALA A 102 -5.03 4.89 7.03
N GLY A 103 -4.61 4.34 5.88
CA GLY A 103 -3.35 3.61 5.76
C GLY A 103 -2.14 4.50 6.05
N ALA A 104 -2.11 5.71 5.47
CA ALA A 104 -1.06 6.70 5.70
C ALA A 104 -0.93 7.07 7.17
N TYR A 105 -2.06 7.21 7.88
CA TYR A 105 -2.06 7.47 9.32
C TYR A 105 -1.27 6.41 10.09
N PHE A 106 -1.51 5.12 9.82
CA PHE A 106 -0.77 4.04 10.47
C PHE A 106 0.72 4.08 10.13
N ILE A 107 1.07 4.39 8.88
CA ILE A 107 2.47 4.50 8.45
C ILE A 107 3.15 5.66 9.17
N ILE A 108 2.58 6.86 9.13
CA ILE A 108 3.15 8.07 9.73
C ILE A 108 3.29 7.92 11.25
N ARG A 109 2.38 7.22 11.92
CA ARG A 109 2.49 6.95 13.36
C ARG A 109 3.74 6.15 13.74
N MET A 110 4.28 5.33 12.83
CA MET A 110 5.55 4.61 13.05
C MET A 110 6.78 5.51 12.98
N ASN A 111 6.64 6.77 12.51
CA ASN A 111 7.73 7.76 12.48
C ASN A 111 8.38 8.02 13.84
N LYS A 112 7.64 7.80 14.94
CA LYS A 112 8.15 7.93 16.31
C LYS A 112 9.41 7.06 16.55
N PHE A 113 9.58 5.99 15.78
CA PHE A 113 10.69 5.05 15.91
C PHE A 113 11.68 5.12 14.74
N PHE A 114 11.20 5.38 13.52
CA PHE A 114 12.04 5.47 12.33
C PHE A 114 11.54 6.56 11.38
N ASP A 115 12.37 7.57 11.13
CA ASP A 115 12.00 8.76 10.34
C ASP A 115 11.56 8.46 8.90
N GLY A 116 12.05 7.36 8.34
CA GLY A 116 11.71 6.92 6.98
C GLY A 116 10.21 6.65 6.77
N PHE A 117 9.47 6.34 7.84
CA PHE A 117 8.03 6.11 7.73
C PHE A 117 7.23 7.39 7.47
N LYS A 118 7.67 8.56 7.94
CA LYS A 118 7.00 9.83 7.60
C LYS A 118 7.08 10.09 6.11
N THR A 119 8.26 9.92 5.52
CA THR A 119 8.47 10.07 4.08
C THR A 119 7.60 9.09 3.28
N ALA A 120 7.62 7.80 3.64
CA ALA A 120 6.77 6.80 3.00
C ALA A 120 5.27 7.15 3.11
N GLY A 121 4.81 7.58 4.29
CA GLY A 121 3.43 7.97 4.51
C GLY A 121 3.00 9.21 3.73
N LEU A 122 3.88 10.22 3.59
CA LEU A 122 3.60 11.40 2.77
C LEU A 122 3.44 11.05 1.29
N PHE A 123 4.29 10.17 0.76
CA PHE A 123 4.15 9.69 -0.62
C PHE A 123 2.88 8.86 -0.83
N TYR A 124 2.46 8.09 0.19
CA TYR A 124 1.20 7.35 0.14
C TYR A 124 -0.03 8.28 0.16
N ILE A 125 0.01 9.39 0.93
CA ILE A 125 -1.02 10.45 0.87
C ILE A 125 -1.04 11.09 -0.51
N ALA A 126 0.12 11.49 -1.04
CA ALA A 126 0.23 12.10 -2.34
C ALA A 126 -0.35 11.19 -3.44
N GLN A 127 -0.01 9.89 -3.42
CA GLN A 127 -0.59 8.90 -4.31
C GLN A 127 -2.13 8.90 -4.23
N GLY A 128 -2.70 8.80 -3.03
CA GLY A 128 -4.16 8.78 -2.84
C GLY A 128 -4.87 10.05 -3.32
N VAL A 129 -4.30 11.22 -3.03
CA VAL A 129 -4.84 12.53 -3.46
C VAL A 129 -4.76 12.69 -4.97
N LEU A 130 -3.62 12.35 -5.58
CA LEU A 130 -3.45 12.40 -7.04
C LEU A 130 -4.46 11.46 -7.72
N SER A 131 -4.66 10.26 -7.17
CA SER A 131 -5.65 9.31 -7.68
C SER A 131 -7.09 9.81 -7.57
N PHE A 132 -7.42 10.56 -6.53
CA PHE A 132 -8.73 11.19 -6.40
C PHE A 132 -8.92 12.35 -7.38
N ILE A 133 -7.90 13.20 -7.57
CA ILE A 133 -7.95 14.33 -8.49
C ILE A 133 -8.18 13.86 -9.94
N MET A 134 -7.64 12.70 -10.32
CA MET A 134 -7.82 12.12 -11.67
C MET A 134 -9.29 12.02 -12.12
N VAL A 135 -10.23 11.86 -11.18
CA VAL A 135 -11.67 11.73 -11.47
C VAL A 135 -12.27 13.02 -12.04
N PHE A 136 -11.65 14.16 -11.74
CA PHE A 136 -12.15 15.48 -12.13
C PHE A 136 -11.37 16.08 -13.31
N THR A 137 -10.43 15.34 -13.90
CA THR A 137 -9.51 15.84 -14.92
C THR A 137 -9.84 15.31 -16.30
N SER A 138 -9.66 16.15 -17.32
CA SER A 138 -9.79 15.77 -18.74
C SER A 138 -8.63 14.87 -19.20
N ASP A 139 -8.80 14.21 -20.35
CA ASP A 139 -7.92 13.14 -20.86
C ASP A 139 -6.41 13.45 -20.85
N GLY A 140 -6.01 14.69 -21.17
CA GLY A 140 -4.59 15.09 -21.14
C GLY A 140 -4.01 15.21 -19.73
N ALA A 141 -4.77 15.78 -18.79
CA ALA A 141 -4.37 15.91 -17.39
C ALA A 141 -4.46 14.56 -16.66
N TYR A 142 -5.39 13.69 -17.05
CA TYR A 142 -5.54 12.34 -16.52
C TYR A 142 -4.24 11.54 -16.61
N MET A 143 -3.63 11.49 -17.81
CA MET A 143 -2.37 10.74 -18.03
C MET A 143 -1.20 11.29 -17.18
N PHE A 144 -1.14 12.61 -16.99
CA PHE A 144 -0.14 13.24 -16.13
C PHE A 144 -0.33 12.85 -14.66
N PHE A 145 -1.54 12.97 -14.12
CA PHE A 145 -1.84 12.60 -12.73
C PHE A 145 -1.67 11.09 -12.49
N GLN A 146 -2.00 10.26 -13.48
CA GLN A 146 -1.78 8.82 -13.42
C GLN A 146 -0.30 8.47 -13.32
N THR A 147 0.52 9.09 -14.17
CA THR A 147 1.99 8.91 -14.17
C THR A 147 2.58 9.39 -12.86
N LEU A 148 2.16 10.56 -12.36
CA LEU A 148 2.64 11.10 -11.10
C LEU A 148 2.23 10.24 -9.92
N SER A 149 0.99 9.73 -9.87
CA SER A 149 0.52 8.80 -8.84
C SER A 149 1.34 7.50 -8.85
N ALA A 150 1.66 6.95 -10.02
CA ALA A 150 2.52 5.78 -10.16
C ALA A 150 3.94 6.03 -9.60
N ILE A 151 4.53 7.19 -9.91
CA ILE A 151 5.83 7.59 -9.35
C ILE A 151 5.76 7.68 -7.82
N MET A 152 4.72 8.31 -7.26
CA MET A 152 4.54 8.40 -5.81
C MET A 152 4.41 7.02 -5.18
N SER A 153 3.71 6.08 -5.82
CA SER A 153 3.57 4.70 -5.36
C SER A 153 4.92 3.97 -5.32
N VAL A 154 5.74 4.13 -6.36
CA VAL A 154 7.11 3.57 -6.41
C VAL A 154 7.97 4.11 -5.26
N VAL A 155 7.96 5.44 -5.07
CA VAL A 155 8.79 6.08 -4.04
C VAL A 155 8.31 5.70 -2.63
N TYR A 156 7.00 5.65 -2.41
CA TYR A 156 6.39 5.12 -1.20
C TYR A 156 6.89 3.70 -0.91
N MET A 157 6.75 2.79 -1.88
CA MET A 157 7.06 1.37 -1.71
C MET A 157 8.54 1.14 -1.40
N MET A 158 9.43 1.88 -2.07
CA MET A 158 10.87 1.85 -1.82
C MET A 158 11.24 2.35 -0.43
N ASN A 159 10.73 3.51 -0.02
CA ASN A 159 10.99 4.06 1.31
C ASN A 159 10.43 3.15 2.42
N PHE A 160 9.24 2.60 2.20
CA PHE A 160 8.62 1.68 3.15
C PHE A 160 9.47 0.41 3.33
N ALA A 161 9.90 -0.23 2.24
CA ALA A 161 10.71 -1.44 2.30
C ALA A 161 12.08 -1.21 2.94
N ILE A 162 12.75 -0.09 2.63
CA ILE A 162 14.03 0.29 3.25
C ILE A 162 13.84 0.49 4.76
N THR A 163 12.80 1.21 5.16
CA THR A 163 12.55 1.51 6.57
C THR A 163 12.18 0.24 7.34
N MET A 164 11.35 -0.63 6.76
CA MET A 164 10.97 -1.90 7.36
C MET A 164 12.15 -2.84 7.55
N SER A 165 13.05 -2.96 6.56
CA SER A 165 14.27 -3.77 6.70
C SER A 165 15.12 -3.27 7.87
N LYS A 166 15.40 -1.96 7.95
CA LYS A 166 16.16 -1.37 9.08
C LYS A 166 15.46 -1.57 10.42
N ALA A 167 14.13 -1.45 10.46
CA ALA A 167 13.37 -1.63 11.69
C ALA A 167 13.38 -3.07 12.21
N LEU A 168 13.44 -4.04 11.29
CA LEU A 168 13.44 -5.46 11.61
C LEU A 168 14.82 -6.03 11.83
N GLU A 169 15.90 -5.43 11.31
CA GLU A 169 17.27 -5.89 11.50
C GLU A 169 17.63 -6.26 12.96
N PRO A 170 17.30 -5.45 14.00
CA PRO A 170 17.58 -5.81 15.40
C PRO A 170 16.56 -6.76 16.05
N THR A 171 15.51 -7.16 15.32
CA THR A 171 14.34 -7.89 15.82
C THR A 171 14.23 -9.28 15.19
N ASP A 172 14.32 -9.34 13.87
CA ASP A 172 14.16 -10.50 13.01
C ASP A 172 14.97 -10.29 11.72
N SER A 173 16.20 -10.80 11.71
CA SER A 173 17.12 -10.64 10.58
C SER A 173 16.60 -11.31 9.31
N TYR A 174 15.89 -12.44 9.45
CA TYR A 174 15.28 -13.13 8.31
C TYR A 174 14.21 -12.26 7.63
N LEU A 175 13.30 -11.65 8.40
CA LEU A 175 12.30 -10.75 7.81
C LEU A 175 12.93 -9.49 7.24
N SER A 176 13.99 -8.95 7.84
CA SER A 176 14.74 -7.83 7.27
C SER A 176 15.31 -8.16 5.89
N ASP A 177 15.89 -9.35 5.75
CA ASP A 177 16.41 -9.84 4.47
C ASP A 177 15.29 -10.02 3.44
N GLU A 178 14.13 -10.53 3.84
CA GLU A 178 12.96 -10.67 2.96
C GLU A 178 12.45 -9.30 2.47
N TRP A 179 12.40 -8.27 3.31
CA TRP A 179 12.09 -6.90 2.88
C TRP A 179 13.14 -6.35 1.90
N THR A 180 14.42 -6.68 2.10
CA THR A 180 15.49 -6.31 1.17
C THR A 180 15.35 -7.02 -0.17
N LYS A 181 14.98 -8.31 -0.18
CA LYS A 181 14.70 -9.08 -1.40
C LYS A 181 13.48 -8.53 -2.14
N LEU A 182 12.41 -8.18 -1.42
CA LEU A 182 11.23 -7.53 -1.99
C LEU A 182 11.64 -6.24 -2.72
N LYS A 183 12.40 -5.36 -2.05
CA LYS A 183 12.91 -4.12 -2.67
C LYS A 183 13.71 -4.40 -3.95
N LYS A 184 14.66 -5.34 -3.92
CA LYS A 184 15.48 -5.69 -5.09
C LYS A 184 14.61 -6.22 -6.24
N THR A 185 13.68 -7.10 -5.93
CA THR A 185 12.74 -7.68 -6.92
C THR A 185 11.84 -6.62 -7.53
N PHE A 186 11.36 -5.67 -6.71
CA PHE A 186 10.58 -4.52 -7.18
C PHE A 186 11.38 -3.66 -8.18
N VAL A 187 12.65 -3.37 -7.86
CA VAL A 187 13.54 -2.65 -8.78
C VAL A 187 13.77 -3.42 -10.08
N TYR A 188 13.96 -4.73 -10.04
CA TYR A 188 14.09 -5.54 -11.25
C TYR A 188 12.84 -5.50 -12.13
N LEU A 189 11.64 -5.53 -11.53
CA LEU A 189 10.38 -5.37 -12.29
C LEU A 189 10.24 -3.97 -12.89
N LEU A 190 10.67 -2.92 -12.20
CA LEU A 190 10.69 -1.56 -12.76
C LEU A 190 11.64 -1.45 -13.95
N ILE A 191 12.84 -2.03 -13.85
CA ILE A 191 13.79 -2.09 -14.96
C ILE A 191 13.19 -2.87 -16.13
N ALA A 192 12.59 -4.04 -15.87
CA ALA A 192 11.92 -4.83 -16.91
C ALA A 192 10.77 -4.06 -17.58
N THR A 193 10.02 -3.26 -16.81
CA THR A 193 8.96 -2.39 -17.34
C THR A 193 9.55 -1.35 -18.28
N GLY A 194 10.62 -0.66 -17.86
CA GLY A 194 11.33 0.32 -18.69
C GLY A 194 11.89 -0.29 -19.98
N VAL A 195 12.44 -1.51 -19.92
CA VAL A 195 12.92 -2.24 -21.09
C VAL A 195 11.77 -2.58 -22.04
N CYS A 196 10.64 -3.09 -21.53
CA CYS A 196 9.48 -3.39 -22.38
C CYS A 196 8.91 -2.14 -23.04
N LEU A 197 8.81 -1.03 -22.30
CA LEU A 197 8.39 0.25 -22.87
C LEU A 197 9.36 0.77 -23.93
N GLY A 198 10.68 0.60 -23.73
CA GLY A 198 11.69 0.95 -24.73
C GLY A 198 11.56 0.12 -26.01
N ILE A 199 11.29 -1.18 -25.89
CA ILE A 199 11.05 -2.07 -27.04
C ILE A 199 9.79 -1.66 -27.82
N CYS A 200 8.75 -1.17 -27.13
CA CYS A 200 7.52 -0.69 -27.77
C CYS A 200 7.75 0.48 -28.74
N ILE A 201 8.82 1.26 -28.56
CA ILE A 201 9.15 2.41 -29.42
C ILE A 201 9.84 1.97 -30.71
N VAL A 202 10.42 0.77 -30.75
CA VAL A 202 11.14 0.26 -31.92
C VAL A 202 10.17 -0.36 -32.94
N PRO A 203 10.03 0.22 -34.15
CA PRO A 203 9.18 -0.36 -35.19
C PRO A 203 9.62 -1.78 -35.53
N GLY A 204 8.69 -2.73 -35.58
CA GLY A 204 8.96 -4.15 -35.85
C GLY A 204 9.22 -5.03 -34.63
N LEU A 205 9.57 -4.45 -33.46
CA LEU A 205 9.70 -5.18 -32.19
C LEU A 205 8.60 -4.85 -31.18
N ALA A 206 7.74 -3.87 -31.47
CA ALA A 206 6.69 -3.41 -30.57
C ALA A 206 5.77 -4.53 -30.05
N PHE A 207 5.50 -5.55 -30.88
CA PHE A 207 4.69 -6.71 -30.47
C PHE A 207 5.34 -7.52 -29.33
N LEU A 208 6.66 -7.66 -29.32
CA LEU A 208 7.38 -8.35 -28.23
C LEU A 208 7.29 -7.55 -26.92
N GLY A 209 7.42 -6.22 -27.00
CA GLY A 209 7.23 -5.33 -25.85
C GLY A 209 5.81 -5.41 -25.27
N LEU A 210 4.80 -5.42 -26.15
CA LEU A 210 3.39 -5.57 -25.76
C LEU A 210 3.08 -6.92 -25.11
N ILE A 211 3.73 -8.02 -25.52
CA ILE A 211 3.60 -9.33 -24.85
C ILE A 211 4.31 -9.35 -23.49
N GLY A 212 5.44 -8.65 -23.36
CA GLY A 212 6.20 -8.58 -22.11
C GLY A 212 5.44 -7.87 -20.98
N LEU A 213 4.66 -6.83 -21.30
CA LEU A 213 3.90 -6.04 -20.32
C LEU A 213 2.91 -6.88 -19.48
N PRO A 214 2.07 -7.77 -20.05
CA PRO A 214 1.23 -8.71 -19.30
C PRO A 214 2.02 -9.58 -18.30
N ILE A 215 3.18 -10.11 -18.69
CA ILE A 215 4.02 -10.94 -17.82
C ILE A 215 4.52 -10.12 -16.63
N ILE A 216 4.92 -8.87 -16.87
CA ILE A 216 5.33 -7.94 -15.84
C ILE A 216 4.17 -7.59 -14.90
N CYS A 217 2.95 -7.41 -15.43
CA CYS A 217 1.75 -7.20 -14.61
C CYS A 217 1.50 -8.37 -13.65
N LEU A 218 1.65 -9.62 -14.11
CA LEU A 218 1.60 -10.79 -13.23
C LEU A 218 2.68 -10.76 -12.15
N GLY A 219 3.89 -10.31 -12.50
CA GLY A 219 4.98 -10.08 -11.55
C GLY A 219 4.62 -9.06 -10.46
N PHE A 220 4.03 -7.93 -10.84
CA PHE A 220 3.55 -6.92 -9.88
C PHE A 220 2.44 -7.46 -8.98
N LEU A 221 1.51 -8.27 -9.51
CA LEU A 221 0.48 -8.92 -8.69
C LEU A 221 1.07 -9.88 -7.66
N ALA A 222 2.01 -10.75 -8.06
CA ALA A 222 2.71 -11.65 -7.15
C ALA A 222 3.48 -10.86 -6.07
N MET A 223 4.11 -9.76 -6.44
CA MET A 223 4.79 -8.84 -5.51
C MET A 223 3.84 -8.18 -4.53
N SER A 224 2.63 -7.79 -4.96
CA SER A 224 1.61 -7.25 -4.04
C SER A 224 1.18 -8.28 -3.00
N VAL A 225 1.02 -9.54 -3.38
CA VAL A 225 0.73 -10.63 -2.43
C VAL A 225 1.89 -10.83 -1.46
N TRP A 226 3.13 -10.88 -1.95
CA TRP A 226 4.32 -10.99 -1.11
C TRP A 226 4.43 -9.83 -0.12
N TYR A 227 4.19 -8.60 -0.57
CA TYR A 227 4.15 -7.41 0.28
C TYR A 227 3.16 -7.54 1.43
N ILE A 228 1.91 -7.94 1.15
CA ILE A 228 0.86 -8.13 2.16
C ILE A 228 1.28 -9.16 3.21
N VAL A 229 1.86 -10.28 2.77
CA VAL A 229 2.36 -11.34 3.65
C VAL A 229 3.49 -10.82 4.54
N LEU A 230 4.43 -10.03 3.99
CA LEU A 230 5.52 -9.46 4.79
C LEU A 230 5.02 -8.45 5.82
N VAL A 231 4.03 -7.61 5.48
CA VAL A 231 3.43 -6.69 6.47
C VAL A 231 2.82 -7.48 7.64
N TYR A 232 2.06 -8.54 7.35
CA TYR A 232 1.48 -9.40 8.39
C TYR A 232 2.56 -10.08 9.25
N LYS A 233 3.53 -10.74 8.61
CA LYS A 233 4.63 -11.43 9.33
C LYS A 233 5.46 -10.47 10.17
N SER A 234 5.70 -9.26 9.69
CA SER A 234 6.41 -8.22 10.44
C SER A 234 5.62 -7.78 11.67
N ALA A 235 4.30 -7.60 11.53
CA ALA A 235 3.43 -7.26 12.66
C ALA A 235 3.42 -8.37 13.73
N ASP A 236 3.40 -9.63 13.30
CA ASP A 236 3.41 -10.79 14.20
C ASP A 236 4.75 -10.98 14.90
N SER A 237 5.86 -10.92 14.16
CA SER A 237 7.21 -11.04 14.70
C SER A 237 7.49 -9.99 15.77
N MET A 238 7.10 -8.73 15.53
CA MET A 238 7.24 -7.66 16.53
C MET A 238 6.42 -7.91 17.80
N LYS A 239 5.22 -8.51 17.71
CA LYS A 239 4.44 -8.89 18.91
C LYS A 239 5.10 -10.01 19.69
N VAL A 240 5.62 -11.02 18.99
CA VAL A 240 6.30 -12.17 19.61
C VAL A 240 7.56 -11.70 20.34
N VAL A 241 8.37 -10.84 19.71
CA VAL A 241 9.58 -10.29 20.35
C VAL A 241 9.21 -9.42 21.54
N ALA A 242 8.21 -8.54 21.43
CA ALA A 242 7.75 -7.72 22.56
C ALA A 242 7.35 -8.58 23.77
N LYS A 243 6.60 -9.67 23.53
CA LYS A 243 6.17 -10.58 24.59
C LYS A 243 7.36 -11.28 25.26
N ARG A 244 8.30 -11.83 24.47
CA ARG A 244 9.49 -12.53 25.00
C ARG A 244 10.35 -11.62 25.87
N GLU A 245 10.57 -10.38 25.43
CA GLU A 245 11.36 -9.40 26.16
C GLU A 245 10.64 -8.95 27.45
N ALA A 246 9.31 -8.78 27.41
CA ALA A 246 8.51 -8.47 28.60
C ALA A 246 8.54 -9.61 29.64
N ASP A 247 8.42 -10.87 29.18
CA ASP A 247 8.49 -12.04 30.05
C ASP A 247 9.89 -12.17 30.69
N ALA A 248 10.95 -11.90 29.92
CA ALA A 248 12.33 -11.91 30.43
C ALA A 248 12.55 -10.83 31.49
N LEU A 249 12.09 -9.60 31.26
CA LEU A 249 12.17 -8.50 32.22
C LEU A 249 11.42 -8.83 33.52
N SER A 250 10.22 -9.41 33.43
CA SER A 250 9.45 -9.78 34.63
C SER A 250 10.17 -10.82 35.49
N LYS A 251 10.89 -11.76 34.86
CA LYS A 251 11.68 -12.77 35.57
C LYS A 251 12.91 -12.16 36.25
N GLU A 252 13.60 -11.23 35.58
CA GLU A 252 14.74 -10.52 36.16
C GLU A 252 14.32 -9.64 37.35
N GLU A 253 13.19 -8.93 37.25
CA GLU A 253 12.64 -8.12 38.35
C GLU A 253 12.23 -9.00 39.54
N ASN A 254 11.57 -10.14 39.31
CA ASN A 254 11.21 -11.07 40.38
C ASN A 254 12.43 -11.73 41.04
N ALA A 255 13.47 -12.03 40.25
CA ALA A 255 14.72 -12.59 40.77
C ALA A 255 15.55 -11.57 41.57
N ALA A 256 15.40 -10.27 41.30
CA ALA A 256 16.07 -9.21 42.07
C ALA A 256 15.37 -8.90 43.40
N LEU A 257 14.10 -9.30 43.56
CA LEU A 257 13.29 -9.08 44.76
C LEU A 257 13.30 -10.28 45.74
N ALA A 258 13.81 -11.44 45.31
CA ALA A 258 13.92 -12.67 46.11
C ALA A 258 15.29 -12.79 46.78
#